data_AF-A0A3B1C263-F1
#
_entry.id   AF-A0A3B1C263-F1
#
_cell.length_a   1.000
_cell.length_b   1.000
_cell.length_c   1.000
_cell.angle_alpha   90.00
_cell.angle_beta   90.00
_cell.angle_gamma   90.00
#
_symmetry.space_group_name_H-M   'P 1'
#
loop_
_entity.id
_entity.type
_entity.pdbx_description
1 polymer ?
#
loop_
_entity_poly.entity_id
_entity_poly.type
_entity_poly.pdbx_seq_one_letter_code
_entity_poly.pdbx_strand_id
1 'polypeptide(L)'
;MIYHKLHLLILTALFTTGACASFAFASGGAPLPFKPGERLTYDVTWMGVLGGEGVLSVGGEIDYNGHAVYVLKSVARSIGFVRKLYRVDDHTKSFFDVNKLVSHRVEINISEGNYRKRKIIEFDQQNGVASYFINDKEPEIFKIDPKSQDSFSSLYAIRA
;
A
#
# COMPACT_ATOMS: atom_id res chain seq x y z
N MET A 1 48.30 46.80 -12.14
CA MET A 1 46.83 46.90 -12.33
C MET A 1 46.22 46.99 -10.95
N ILE A 2 45.80 48.19 -10.56
CA ILE A 2 45.73 48.68 -9.18
C ILE A 2 44.29 48.59 -8.67
N TYR A 3 44.14 48.04 -7.46
CA TYR A 3 42.89 47.96 -6.72
C TYR A 3 42.43 49.34 -6.23
N HIS A 4 41.15 49.67 -6.36
CA HIS A 4 40.51 50.70 -5.54
C HIS A 4 39.54 50.05 -4.56
N LYS A 5 39.92 50.10 -3.27
CA LYS A 5 39.05 49.89 -2.11
C LYS A 5 38.09 51.07 -1.99
N LEU A 6 36.81 50.79 -1.78
CA LEU A 6 35.84 51.75 -1.24
C LEU A 6 35.40 51.24 0.14
N HIS A 7 35.63 52.05 1.17
CA HIS A 7 35.16 51.81 2.53
C HIS A 7 33.93 52.70 2.82
N LEU A 8 33.07 52.17 3.69
CA LEU A 8 32.29 52.87 4.72
C LEU A 8 30.85 53.32 4.35
N LEU A 9 29.83 52.64 4.90
CA LEU A 9 29.20 53.03 6.17
C LEU A 9 28.17 51.98 6.64
N ILE A 10 28.26 51.59 7.91
CA ILE A 10 27.27 50.82 8.65
C ILE A 10 26.20 51.81 9.14
N LEU A 11 24.91 51.48 8.96
CA LEU A 11 23.84 52.06 9.77
C LEU A 11 23.03 50.94 10.41
N THR A 12 22.98 50.98 11.74
CA THR A 12 22.42 49.98 12.64
C THR A 12 20.91 50.14 12.86
N ALA A 13 20.29 48.98 13.07
CA ALA A 13 19.17 48.67 13.98
C ALA A 13 17.76 49.21 13.66
N LEU A 14 16.84 48.25 13.46
CA LEU A 14 15.60 48.26 14.23
C LEU A 14 15.24 46.83 14.66
N PHE A 15 15.42 46.56 15.96
CA PHE A 15 14.85 45.42 16.66
C PHE A 15 13.33 45.61 16.67
N THR A 16 12.60 44.85 15.87
CA THR A 16 11.16 44.63 16.10
C THR A 16 10.97 43.24 16.68
N THR A 17 10.78 43.23 17.99
CA THR A 17 10.26 42.10 18.76
C THR A 17 8.89 41.66 18.25
N GLY A 18 8.64 40.35 18.32
CA GLY A 18 7.30 39.86 18.64
C GLY A 18 6.50 39.31 17.47
N ALA A 19 6.81 38.08 17.08
CA ALA A 19 5.94 36.92 17.31
C ALA A 19 6.47 35.80 16.42
N CYS A 20 7.25 34.88 17.01
CA CYS A 20 7.44 33.58 16.39
C CYS A 20 6.07 32.91 16.48
N ALA A 21 5.24 33.05 15.45
CA ALA A 21 4.07 32.21 15.30
C ALA A 21 4.63 30.79 15.11
N SER A 22 4.73 30.06 16.21
CA SER A 22 4.97 28.63 16.19
C SER A 22 3.75 28.03 15.48
N PHE A 23 3.86 27.83 14.17
CA PHE A 23 3.01 26.89 13.48
C PHE A 23 3.34 25.53 14.08
N ALA A 24 2.54 25.14 15.07
CA ALA A 24 2.46 23.75 15.46
C ALA A 24 1.96 23.01 14.21
N PHE A 25 2.88 22.36 13.49
CA PHE A 25 2.50 21.32 12.56
C PHE A 25 1.81 20.25 13.40
N ALA A 26 0.48 20.23 13.37
CA ALA A 26 -0.27 19.11 13.87
C ALA A 26 0.25 17.88 13.11
N SER A 27 0.94 16.98 13.81
CA SER A 27 1.41 15.71 13.26
C SER A 27 0.26 14.70 13.10
N GLY A 28 -0.92 15.18 12.69
CA GLY A 28 -1.92 14.32 12.11
C GLY A 28 -1.41 13.98 10.73
N GLY A 29 -1.01 12.72 10.52
CA GLY A 29 -0.61 12.24 9.19
C GLY A 29 -1.64 12.70 8.17
N ALA A 30 -1.17 13.16 7.00
CA ALA A 30 -2.06 13.53 5.92
C ALA A 30 -3.06 12.38 5.69
N PRO A 31 -4.36 12.68 5.51
CA PRO A 31 -5.34 11.62 5.30
C PRO A 31 -4.92 10.79 4.08
N LEU A 32 -5.07 9.47 4.18
CA LEU A 32 -4.79 8.57 3.07
C LEU A 32 -5.55 9.03 1.82
N PRO A 33 -4.94 9.01 0.63
CA PRO A 33 -5.59 9.43 -0.62
C PRO A 33 -6.57 8.37 -1.17
N PHE A 34 -6.96 7.43 -0.32
CA PHE A 34 -7.96 6.40 -0.54
C PHE A 34 -8.70 6.17 0.77
N LYS A 35 -9.94 5.68 0.67
CA LYS A 35 -10.81 5.44 1.81
C LYS A 35 -11.72 4.25 1.56
N PRO A 36 -12.31 3.66 2.62
CA PRO A 36 -13.33 2.62 2.46
C PRO A 36 -14.40 2.99 1.43
N GLY A 37 -14.70 2.04 0.54
CA GLY A 37 -15.64 2.22 -0.57
C GLY A 37 -14.99 2.62 -1.91
N GLU A 38 -13.70 2.98 -1.92
CA GLU A 38 -12.98 3.15 -3.19
C GLU A 38 -12.97 1.85 -3.99
N ARG A 39 -13.20 1.96 -5.30
CA ARG A 39 -13.22 0.83 -6.24
C ARG A 39 -12.65 1.25 -7.58
N LEU A 40 -11.68 0.49 -8.06
CA LEU A 40 -11.04 0.63 -9.36
C LEU A 40 -11.33 -0.64 -10.16
N THR A 41 -11.91 -0.51 -11.35
CA THR A 41 -12.25 -1.64 -12.23
C THR A 41 -11.50 -1.48 -13.55
N TYR A 42 -10.87 -2.54 -14.02
CA TYR A 42 -10.00 -2.57 -15.19
C TYR A 42 -10.39 -3.72 -16.10
N ASP A 43 -10.43 -3.43 -17.40
CA ASP A 43 -10.58 -4.45 -18.44
C ASP A 43 -9.21 -5.00 -18.83
N VAL A 44 -9.10 -6.33 -18.93
CA VAL A 44 -7.89 -7.02 -19.35
C VAL A 44 -8.08 -7.48 -20.80
N THR A 45 -7.41 -6.78 -21.71
CA THR A 45 -7.44 -7.06 -23.15
C THR A 45 -6.09 -7.57 -23.62
N TRP A 46 -6.08 -8.67 -24.37
CA TRP A 46 -4.87 -9.20 -24.99
C TRP A 46 -5.15 -9.56 -26.46
N MET A 47 -4.28 -9.10 -27.36
CA MET A 47 -4.43 -9.27 -28.81
C MET A 47 -5.81 -8.83 -29.35
N GLY A 48 -6.34 -7.72 -28.82
CA GLY A 48 -7.66 -7.19 -29.19
C GLY A 48 -8.86 -7.96 -28.61
N VAL A 49 -8.62 -9.01 -27.83
CA VAL A 49 -9.67 -9.80 -27.18
C VAL A 49 -9.80 -9.38 -25.72
N LEU A 50 -10.98 -8.91 -25.33
CA LEU A 50 -11.34 -8.70 -23.93
C LEU A 50 -11.46 -10.06 -23.24
N GLY A 51 -10.51 -10.35 -22.36
CA GLY A 51 -10.35 -11.67 -21.73
C GLY A 51 -10.68 -11.71 -20.25
N GLY A 52 -10.63 -10.58 -19.55
CA GLY A 52 -10.85 -10.54 -18.11
C GLY A 52 -11.18 -9.17 -17.57
N GLU A 53 -11.47 -9.16 -16.27
CA GLU A 53 -11.71 -7.96 -15.47
C GLU A 53 -10.87 -8.07 -14.18
N GLY A 54 -10.19 -6.98 -13.83
CA GLY A 54 -9.50 -6.80 -12.57
C GLY A 54 -10.20 -5.73 -11.73
N VAL A 55 -10.41 -6.00 -10.45
CA VAL A 55 -11.07 -5.08 -9.52
C VAL A 55 -10.21 -4.91 -8.30
N LEU A 56 -9.85 -3.67 -7.99
CA LEU A 56 -9.23 -3.29 -6.72
C LEU A 56 -10.26 -2.52 -5.89
N SER A 57 -10.31 -2.76 -4.59
CA SER A 57 -11.21 -2.02 -3.71
C SER A 57 -10.69 -1.91 -2.29
N VAL A 58 -11.09 -0.83 -1.62
CA VAL A 58 -10.79 -0.58 -0.21
C VAL A 58 -12.01 -0.97 0.62
N GLY A 59 -11.87 -2.02 1.42
CA GLY A 59 -12.89 -2.44 2.37
C GLY A 59 -12.98 -1.51 3.58
N GLY A 60 -13.88 -1.86 4.51
CA GLY A 60 -13.99 -1.16 5.79
C GLY A 60 -12.72 -1.27 6.64
N GLU A 61 -12.60 -0.34 7.59
CA GLU A 61 -11.63 -0.43 8.66
C GLU A 61 -12.06 -1.49 9.68
N ILE A 62 -11.12 -2.34 10.09
CA ILE A 62 -11.31 -3.33 11.15
C ILE A 62 -10.14 -3.29 12.12
N ASP A 63 -10.35 -3.78 13.34
CA ASP A 63 -9.25 -4.14 14.21
C ASP A 63 -8.68 -5.51 13.79
N TYR A 64 -7.36 -5.57 13.61
CA TYR A 64 -6.62 -6.80 13.36
C TYR A 64 -5.47 -6.89 14.36
N ASN A 65 -5.67 -7.68 15.42
CA ASN A 65 -4.70 -7.88 16.50
C ASN A 65 -4.25 -6.55 17.15
N GLY A 66 -5.18 -5.62 17.38
CA GLY A 66 -4.86 -4.30 17.95
C GLY A 66 -4.35 -3.27 16.95
N HIS A 67 -4.37 -3.58 15.66
CA HIS A 67 -4.05 -2.67 14.57
C HIS A 67 -5.30 -2.28 13.78
N ALA A 68 -5.55 -0.98 13.65
CA ALA A 68 -6.55 -0.48 12.71
C ALA A 68 -6.06 -0.72 11.27
N VAL A 69 -6.78 -1.53 10.51
CA VAL A 69 -6.40 -1.89 9.14
C VAL A 69 -7.55 -1.68 8.15
N TYR A 70 -7.21 -1.25 6.94
CA TYR A 70 -8.10 -1.39 5.79
C TYR A 70 -7.94 -2.78 5.17
N VAL A 71 -9.06 -3.44 4.90
CA VAL A 71 -9.07 -4.69 4.12
C VAL A 71 -9.09 -4.34 2.64
N LEU A 72 -7.90 -4.25 2.05
CA LEU A 72 -7.73 -4.08 0.61
C LEU A 72 -8.11 -5.38 -0.09
N LYS A 73 -8.95 -5.32 -1.13
CA LYS A 73 -9.40 -6.49 -1.89
C LYS A 73 -9.03 -6.37 -3.35
N SER A 74 -8.53 -7.46 -3.93
CA SER A 74 -8.35 -7.62 -5.37
C SER A 74 -9.16 -8.82 -5.88
N VAL A 75 -9.81 -8.67 -7.02
CA VAL A 75 -10.46 -9.75 -7.75
C VAL A 75 -9.98 -9.72 -9.19
N ALA A 76 -9.50 -10.85 -9.70
CA ALA A 76 -9.18 -11.02 -11.11
C ALA A 76 -10.01 -12.18 -11.67
N ARG A 77 -10.79 -11.93 -12.72
CA ARG A 77 -11.67 -12.94 -13.32
C ARG A 77 -11.59 -12.94 -14.83
N SER A 78 -11.60 -14.12 -15.45
CA SER A 78 -11.82 -14.21 -16.89
C SER A 78 -13.29 -14.03 -17.23
N ILE A 79 -13.57 -13.43 -18.40
CA ILE A 79 -14.92 -13.11 -18.88
C ILE A 79 -15.16 -13.61 -20.31
N GLY A 80 -16.41 -13.56 -20.78
CA GLY A 80 -16.76 -13.83 -22.18
C GLY A 80 -16.32 -15.21 -22.69
N PHE A 81 -15.78 -15.24 -23.91
CA PHE A 81 -15.27 -16.46 -24.55
C PHE A 81 -14.05 -17.04 -23.81
N VAL A 82 -13.15 -16.18 -23.32
CA VAL A 82 -11.96 -16.60 -22.57
C VAL A 82 -12.36 -17.38 -21.32
N ARG A 83 -13.39 -16.95 -20.60
CA ARG A 83 -13.92 -17.69 -19.43
C ARG A 83 -14.40 -19.11 -19.76
N LYS A 84 -15.00 -19.30 -20.94
CA LYS A 84 -15.48 -20.62 -21.39
C LYS A 84 -14.31 -21.57 -21.67
N LEU A 85 -13.22 -21.04 -22.22
CA LEU A 85 -12.02 -21.81 -22.52
C LEU A 85 -11.15 -22.04 -21.28
N TYR A 86 -10.97 -21.01 -20.46
CA TYR A 86 -10.15 -21.02 -19.26
C TYR A 86 -10.71 -20.08 -18.18
N ARG A 87 -11.19 -20.67 -17.10
CA ARG A 87 -11.83 -19.95 -16.00
C ARG A 87 -10.78 -19.47 -15.00
N VAL A 88 -10.70 -18.16 -14.78
CA VAL A 88 -9.91 -17.54 -13.71
C VAL A 88 -10.89 -16.86 -12.75
N ASP A 89 -10.73 -17.09 -11.46
CA ASP A 89 -11.48 -16.43 -10.38
C ASP A 89 -10.57 -16.29 -9.15
N ASP A 90 -9.65 -15.34 -9.21
CA ASP A 90 -8.65 -15.11 -8.17
C ASP A 90 -9.11 -14.00 -7.23
N HIS A 91 -8.86 -14.21 -5.94
CA HIS A 91 -9.24 -13.30 -4.87
C HIS A 91 -8.09 -13.08 -3.90
N THR A 92 -7.73 -11.81 -3.69
CA THR A 92 -6.72 -11.41 -2.71
C THR A 92 -7.31 -10.46 -1.68
N LYS A 93 -6.91 -10.61 -0.42
CA LYS A 93 -7.18 -9.67 0.66
C LYS A 93 -5.86 -9.29 1.32
N SER A 94 -5.58 -8.00 1.45
CA SER A 94 -4.43 -7.49 2.21
C SER A 94 -4.92 -6.63 3.36
N PHE A 95 -4.32 -6.80 4.54
CA PHE A 95 -4.64 -6.11 5.77
C PHE A 95 -3.62 -4.99 5.97
N PHE A 96 -3.99 -3.79 5.53
CA PHE A 96 -3.10 -2.63 5.44
C PHE A 96 -3.28 -1.71 6.65
N ASP A 97 -2.23 -1.52 7.44
CA ASP A 97 -2.22 -0.64 8.61
C ASP A 97 -2.40 0.82 8.21
N VAL A 98 -3.46 1.46 8.70
CA VAL A 98 -3.83 2.83 8.33
C VAL A 98 -2.87 3.88 8.90
N ASN A 99 -2.12 3.53 9.94
CA ASN A 99 -1.23 4.45 10.66
C ASN A 99 0.24 4.23 10.28
N LYS A 100 0.67 2.97 10.27
CA LYS A 100 2.07 2.58 10.03
C LYS A 100 2.36 2.36 8.54
N LEU A 101 1.32 2.24 7.71
CA LEU A 101 1.43 1.99 6.27
C LEU A 101 2.19 0.69 5.97
N VAL A 102 1.92 -0.38 6.72
CA VAL A 102 2.54 -1.69 6.58
C VAL A 102 1.50 -2.77 6.34
N SER A 103 1.91 -3.88 5.72
CA SER A 103 1.07 -5.09 5.67
C SER A 103 1.24 -5.90 6.94
N HIS A 104 0.12 -6.37 7.49
CA HIS A 104 0.10 -7.34 8.58
C HIS A 104 -0.22 -8.75 8.08
N ARG A 105 -1.01 -8.86 7.01
CA ARG A 105 -1.43 -10.13 6.45
C ARG A 105 -1.87 -9.97 5.00
N VAL A 106 -1.58 -10.97 4.18
CA VAL A 106 -2.21 -11.13 2.86
C VAL A 106 -2.73 -12.55 2.69
N GLU A 107 -3.94 -12.67 2.16
CA GLU A 107 -4.60 -13.91 1.80
C GLU A 107 -4.82 -13.93 0.29
N ILE A 108 -4.34 -14.97 -0.39
CA ILE A 108 -4.44 -15.12 -1.84
C ILE A 108 -5.10 -16.46 -2.13
N ASN A 109 -6.27 -16.44 -2.76
CA ASN A 109 -6.98 -17.63 -3.23
C ASN A 109 -6.97 -17.60 -4.76
N ILE A 110 -6.32 -18.59 -5.35
CA ILE A 110 -6.15 -18.75 -6.79
C ILE A 110 -7.05 -19.90 -7.26
N SER A 111 -7.85 -19.64 -8.29
CA SER A 111 -8.75 -20.61 -8.92
C SER A 111 -8.73 -20.45 -10.42
N GLU A 112 -7.85 -21.22 -11.07
CA GLU A 112 -7.54 -21.12 -12.50
C GLU A 112 -7.72 -22.47 -13.19
N GLY A 113 -8.80 -22.65 -13.96
CA GLY A 113 -9.18 -23.93 -14.53
C GLY A 113 -9.35 -25.00 -13.45
N ASN A 114 -8.47 -26.00 -13.45
CA ASN A 114 -8.40 -27.06 -12.43
C ASN A 114 -7.38 -26.76 -11.31
N TYR A 115 -6.59 -25.69 -11.44
CA TYR A 115 -5.58 -25.31 -10.47
C TYR A 115 -6.21 -24.57 -9.29
N ARG A 116 -5.87 -24.97 -8.06
CA ARG A 116 -6.29 -24.31 -6.83
C ARG A 116 -5.09 -24.11 -5.92
N LYS A 117 -4.96 -22.90 -5.38
CA LYS A 117 -3.91 -22.58 -4.40
C LYS A 117 -4.40 -21.52 -3.43
N ARG A 118 -4.23 -21.78 -2.14
CA ARG A 118 -4.39 -20.80 -1.07
C ARG A 118 -3.00 -20.44 -0.55
N LYS A 119 -2.73 -19.15 -0.45
CA LYS A 119 -1.54 -18.63 0.21
C LYS A 119 -1.95 -17.66 1.30
N ILE A 120 -1.23 -17.70 2.40
CA ILE A 120 -1.32 -16.70 3.45
C ILE A 120 0.09 -16.25 3.76
N ILE A 121 0.32 -14.95 3.89
CA ILE A 121 1.56 -14.42 4.47
C ILE A 121 1.17 -13.57 5.66
N GLU A 122 1.76 -13.85 6.81
CA GLU A 122 1.64 -13.04 8.02
C GLU A 122 2.95 -12.30 8.24
N PHE A 123 2.88 -10.99 8.44
CA PHE A 123 4.05 -10.14 8.61
C PHE A 123 4.17 -9.72 10.07
N ASP A 124 5.18 -10.26 10.76
CA ASP A 124 5.58 -9.79 12.07
C ASP A 124 6.61 -8.67 11.90
N GLN A 125 6.08 -7.45 11.74
CA GLN A 125 6.89 -6.25 11.56
C GLN A 125 7.74 -5.92 12.80
N GLN A 126 7.39 -6.42 13.98
CA GLN A 126 8.14 -6.16 15.22
C GLN A 126 9.37 -7.05 15.30
N ASN A 127 9.19 -8.35 14.99
CA ASN A 127 10.26 -9.34 15.03
C ASN A 127 11.05 -9.46 13.71
N GLY A 128 10.62 -8.76 12.66
CA GLY A 128 11.32 -8.73 11.37
C GLY A 128 11.23 -10.07 10.62
N VAL A 129 10.09 -10.76 10.73
CA VAL A 129 9.85 -12.05 10.07
C VAL A 129 8.50 -12.10 9.36
N ALA A 130 8.40 -12.93 8.33
CA ALA A 130 7.15 -13.28 7.68
C ALA A 130 6.95 -14.80 7.64
N SER A 131 5.75 -15.24 7.99
CA SER A 131 5.33 -16.65 7.95
C SER A 131 4.50 -16.88 6.69
N TYR A 132 4.96 -17.77 5.81
CA TYR A 132 4.33 -18.05 4.53
C TYR A 132 3.70 -19.44 4.51
N PHE A 133 2.37 -19.47 4.39
CA PHE A 133 1.58 -20.69 4.36
C PHE A 133 1.09 -20.94 2.92
N ILE A 134 1.18 -22.19 2.47
CA ILE A 134 0.61 -22.65 1.21
C ILE A 134 -0.29 -23.85 1.48
N ASN A 135 -1.59 -23.72 1.20
CA ASN A 135 -2.60 -24.74 1.50
C ASN A 135 -2.41 -25.23 2.95
N ASP A 136 -2.26 -26.54 3.14
CA ASP A 136 -2.11 -27.19 4.45
C ASP A 136 -0.66 -27.63 4.73
N LYS A 137 0.32 -26.99 4.07
CA LYS A 137 1.75 -27.26 4.30
C LYS A 137 2.27 -26.50 5.51
N GLU A 138 3.35 -27.03 6.09
CA GLU A 138 4.15 -26.31 7.09
C GLU A 138 4.59 -24.93 6.59
N PRO A 139 4.56 -23.90 7.44
CA PRO A 139 4.93 -22.56 7.03
C PRO A 139 6.44 -22.43 6.79
N GLU A 140 6.79 -21.68 5.75
CA GLU A 140 8.14 -21.21 5.53
C GLU A 140 8.32 -19.84 6.21
N ILE A 141 9.41 -19.65 6.95
CA ILE A 141 9.69 -18.41 7.67
C ILE A 141 10.82 -17.66 6.96
N PHE A 142 10.59 -16.38 6.68
CA PHE A 142 11.55 -15.50 6.03
C PHE A 142 11.88 -14.32 6.92
N LYS A 143 13.12 -13.83 6.84
CA LYS A 143 13.47 -12.50 7.38
C LYS A 143 12.93 -11.43 6.44
N ILE A 144 12.42 -10.34 7.01
CA ILE A 144 11.90 -9.20 6.25
C ILE A 144 12.50 -7.90 6.78
N ASP A 145 12.64 -6.93 5.90
CA ASP A 145 13.03 -5.58 6.29
C ASP A 145 11.85 -4.82 6.93
N PRO A 146 12.10 -3.82 7.79
CA PRO A 146 11.05 -2.99 8.33
C PRO A 146 10.17 -2.37 7.25
N LYS A 147 8.86 -2.32 7.49
CA LYS A 147 7.85 -1.80 6.54
C LYS A 147 7.72 -2.59 5.24
N SER A 148 8.15 -3.85 5.24
CA SER A 148 7.89 -4.76 4.12
C SER A 148 6.40 -4.83 3.80
N GLN A 149 6.11 -4.90 2.51
CA GLN A 149 4.76 -4.90 1.94
C GLN A 149 4.49 -6.25 1.29
N ASP A 150 3.22 -6.65 1.22
CA ASP A 150 2.81 -7.63 0.22
C ASP A 150 2.65 -6.96 -1.15
N SER A 151 2.51 -7.78 -2.19
CA SER A 151 2.38 -7.27 -3.56
C SER A 151 1.19 -6.33 -3.73
N PHE A 152 0.11 -6.52 -2.98
CA PHE A 152 -1.09 -5.71 -3.09
C PHE A 152 -1.05 -4.47 -2.20
N SER A 153 -0.60 -4.59 -0.96
CA SER A 153 -0.42 -3.42 -0.07
C SER A 153 0.56 -2.40 -0.64
N SER A 154 1.59 -2.85 -1.37
CA SER A 154 2.58 -1.96 -2.00
C SER A 154 1.94 -0.94 -2.96
N LEU A 155 0.88 -1.31 -3.68
CA LEU A 155 0.16 -0.41 -4.60
C LEU A 155 -0.53 0.75 -3.88
N TYR A 156 -0.91 0.55 -2.61
CA TYR A 156 -1.53 1.59 -1.79
C TYR A 156 -0.49 2.37 -0.98
N ALA A 157 0.57 1.69 -0.51
CA ALA A 157 1.68 2.33 0.18
C ALA A 157 2.35 3.41 -0.67
N ILE A 158 2.52 3.21 -1.98
CA ILE A 158 3.12 4.23 -2.87
C ILE A 158 2.23 5.46 -3.11
N ARG A 159 0.94 5.36 -2.79
CA ARG A 159 0.02 6.50 -2.87
C ARG A 159 0.07 7.35 -1.60
N ALA A 160 0.36 6.71 -0.46
CA ALA A 160 0.29 7.29 0.88
C ALA A 160 1.48 8.19 1.23
#